data_AF-K2CCN0-F1
#
_entry.id   AF-K2CCN0-F1
#
_cell.length_a   1.000
_cell.length_b   1.000
_cell.length_c   1.000
_cell.angle_alpha   90.00
_cell.angle_beta   90.00
_cell.angle_gamma   90.00
#
_symmetry.space_group_name_H-M   'P 1'
#
loop_
_entity.id
_entity.type
_entity.pdbx_description
1 polymer ?
#
loop_
_entity_poly.entity_id
_entity_poly.type
_entity_poly.pdbx_seq_one_letter_code
_entity_poly.pdbx_strand_id
1 'polypeptide(L)'
;FDFDGTVTTHDSFRDFLIFVVGMKRFLLRMILASPWLLAYMLRLISNQTAKQKITQAFFSGMSRSEFDQRAQDFVLKKLNSIVRPAALEKIRWHKQQQHRVILVSASFDDYLKFWCAQHQIELIATRLEEKDARLTGRFATANCWGPEKVRRIREVVDLDKYEKIYAYGDSRGDREMLEIATEKGYRVF
;
A
#
# COMPACT_ATOMS: atom_id res chain seq x y z
N PHE A 1 -1.94 7.97 7.59
CA PHE A 1 -0.53 7.70 7.25
C PHE A 1 -0.46 7.07 5.88
N ASP A 2 0.34 7.58 4.96
CA ASP A 2 0.83 6.75 3.86
C ASP A 2 1.83 5.70 4.39
N PHE A 3 2.09 4.65 3.61
CA PHE A 3 2.94 3.55 4.02
C PHE A 3 4.32 3.58 3.35
N ASP A 4 4.35 3.48 2.03
CA ASP A 4 5.57 3.21 1.27
C ASP A 4 6.41 4.48 1.12
N GLY A 5 7.60 4.51 1.71
CA GLY A 5 8.46 5.71 1.74
C GLY A 5 8.17 6.64 2.92
N THR A 6 6.93 6.61 3.42
CA THR A 6 6.49 7.30 4.64
C THR A 6 6.76 6.49 5.91
N VAL A 7 6.03 5.38 6.14
CA VAL A 7 6.21 4.50 7.31
C VAL A 7 7.37 3.54 7.08
N THR A 8 7.57 3.08 5.85
CA THR A 8 8.72 2.26 5.46
C THR A 8 9.81 3.12 4.82
N THR A 9 11.02 2.57 4.75
CA THR A 9 12.16 3.24 4.12
C THR A 9 12.06 3.31 2.60
N HIS A 10 11.27 2.42 1.98
CA HIS A 10 11.08 2.31 0.53
C HIS A 10 9.82 1.49 0.21
N ASP A 11 9.52 1.33 -1.09
CA ASP A 11 8.38 0.57 -1.59
C ASP A 11 8.40 -0.90 -1.15
N SER A 12 7.48 -1.25 -0.26
CA SER A 12 7.29 -2.60 0.27
C SER A 12 6.64 -3.55 -0.73
N PHE A 13 5.96 -3.05 -1.77
CA PHE A 13 5.36 -3.91 -2.79
C PHE A 13 6.44 -4.62 -3.61
N ARG A 14 7.52 -3.92 -3.98
CA ARG A 14 8.67 -4.52 -4.64
C ARG A 14 9.28 -5.65 -3.81
N ASP A 15 9.50 -5.40 -2.52
CA ASP A 15 10.07 -6.37 -1.59
C ASP A 15 9.15 -7.59 -1.41
N PHE A 16 7.83 -7.35 -1.38
CA PHE A 16 6.83 -8.42 -1.33
C PHE A 16 6.88 -9.30 -2.60
N LEU A 17 6.98 -8.70 -3.80
CA LEU A 17 7.12 -9.46 -5.03
C LEU A 17 8.36 -10.35 -5.01
N ILE A 18 9.51 -9.81 -4.59
CA ILE A 18 10.76 -10.57 -4.45
C ILE A 18 10.60 -11.69 -3.43
N PHE A 19 9.95 -11.42 -2.29
CA PHE A 19 9.72 -12.41 -1.24
C PHE A 19 8.87 -13.59 -1.71
N VAL A 20 7.81 -13.32 -2.47
CA VAL A 20 6.86 -14.35 -2.95
C VAL A 20 7.50 -15.27 -3.98
N VAL A 21 8.23 -14.71 -4.96
CA VAL A 21 8.69 -15.50 -6.12
C VAL A 21 10.20 -15.79 -6.12
N GLY A 22 10.97 -15.11 -5.28
CA GLY A 22 12.43 -15.12 -5.27
C GLY A 22 13.06 -14.24 -6.35
N MET A 23 14.29 -13.77 -6.10
CA MET A 23 14.97 -12.78 -6.96
C MET A 23 15.09 -13.21 -8.44
N LYS A 24 15.43 -14.48 -8.72
CA LYS A 24 15.58 -14.98 -10.09
C LYS A 24 14.28 -14.88 -10.90
N ARG A 25 13.17 -15.33 -10.32
CA ARG A 25 11.85 -15.27 -10.98
C ARG A 25 11.31 -13.85 -11.03
N PHE A 26 11.61 -13.03 -10.02
CA PHE A 26 11.29 -11.61 -10.03
C PHE A 26 11.93 -10.92 -11.24
N LEU A 27 13.24 -11.09 -11.45
CA LEU A 27 13.95 -10.50 -12.59
C LEU A 27 13.36 -10.96 -13.93
N LEU A 28 13.09 -12.25 -14.09
CA LEU A 28 12.47 -12.77 -15.31
C LEU A 28 11.09 -12.14 -15.56
N ARG A 29 10.23 -12.06 -14.54
CA ARG A 29 8.90 -11.45 -14.66
C ARG A 29 8.98 -9.94 -14.91
N MET A 30 9.98 -9.25 -14.35
CA MET A 30 10.21 -7.83 -14.61
C MET A 30 10.68 -7.57 -16.04
N ILE A 31 11.53 -8.45 -16.61
CA ILE A 31 11.91 -8.38 -18.02
C ILE A 31 10.68 -8.52 -18.91
N LEU A 32 9.81 -9.49 -18.62
CA LEU A 32 8.55 -9.68 -19.35
C LEU A 32 7.56 -8.52 -19.17
N ALA A 33 7.58 -7.87 -17.99
CA ALA A 33 6.74 -6.70 -17.70
C ALA A 33 7.33 -5.37 -18.23
N SER A 34 8.59 -5.37 -18.68
CA SER A 34 9.31 -4.15 -19.08
C SER A 34 8.62 -3.34 -20.20
N PRO A 35 7.92 -3.93 -21.20
CA PRO A 35 7.19 -3.13 -22.18
C PRO A 35 6.08 -2.28 -21.56
N TRP A 36 5.40 -2.80 -20.53
CA TRP A 36 4.35 -2.07 -19.81
C TRP A 36 4.94 -0.97 -18.94
N LEU A 37 6.08 -1.21 -18.29
CA LEU A 37 6.79 -0.19 -17.52
C LEU A 37 7.29 0.95 -18.43
N LEU A 38 7.80 0.60 -19.60
CA LEU A 38 8.21 1.58 -20.62
C LEU A 38 7.01 2.39 -21.11
N ALA A 39 5.90 1.75 -21.45
CA ALA A 39 4.67 2.45 -21.84
C ALA A 39 4.17 3.40 -20.74
N TYR A 40 4.30 3.04 -19.47
CA TYR A 40 3.97 3.91 -18.34
C TYR A 40 4.93 5.11 -18.25
N MET A 41 6.24 4.88 -18.38
CA MET A 41 7.24 5.95 -18.37
C MET A 41 7.01 6.95 -19.51
N LEU A 42 6.60 6.46 -20.68
CA LEU A 42 6.20 7.25 -21.85
C LEU A 42 4.80 7.88 -21.71
N ARG A 43 4.12 7.71 -20.57
CA ARG A 43 2.77 8.21 -20.26
C ARG A 43 1.67 7.70 -21.22
N LEU A 44 1.90 6.59 -21.90
CA LEU A 44 0.93 5.96 -22.80
C LEU A 44 -0.14 5.18 -22.04
N ILE A 45 0.16 4.75 -20.81
CA ILE A 45 -0.77 4.04 -19.93
C ILE A 45 -0.76 4.66 -18.53
N SER A 46 -1.85 4.43 -17.78
CA SER A 46 -1.96 4.90 -16.40
C SER A 46 -1.12 4.05 -15.43
N ASN A 47 -0.83 4.63 -14.26
CA ASN A 47 -0.17 3.92 -13.16
C ASN A 47 -0.93 2.64 -12.75
N GLN A 48 -2.27 2.72 -12.71
CA GLN A 48 -3.12 1.58 -12.41
C GLN A 48 -2.96 0.46 -13.44
N THR A 49 -2.98 0.77 -14.74
CA THR A 49 -2.81 -0.23 -15.80
C THR A 49 -1.44 -0.89 -15.69
N ALA A 50 -0.37 -0.12 -15.46
CA ALA A 50 0.98 -0.65 -15.28
C ALA A 50 1.07 -1.58 -14.07
N LYS A 51 0.58 -1.13 -12.91
CA LYS A 51 0.61 -1.91 -11.66
C LYS A 51 -0.25 -3.17 -11.78
N GLN A 52 -1.38 -3.11 -12.48
CA GLN A 52 -2.21 -4.28 -12.75
C GLN A 52 -1.50 -5.31 -13.63
N LYS A 53 -0.75 -4.88 -14.66
CA LYS A 53 0.04 -5.82 -15.48
C LYS A 53 1.12 -6.54 -14.68
N ILE A 54 1.73 -5.84 -13.72
CA ILE A 54 2.68 -6.45 -12.78
C ILE A 54 1.94 -7.48 -11.91
N THR A 55 0.84 -7.12 -11.25
CA THR A 55 0.12 -8.08 -10.39
C THR A 55 -0.44 -9.28 -11.16
N GLN A 56 -0.86 -9.10 -12.41
CA GLN A 56 -1.24 -10.21 -13.30
C GLN A 56 -0.05 -11.14 -13.57
N ALA A 57 1.13 -10.60 -13.90
CA ALA A 57 2.33 -11.41 -14.12
C ALA A 57 2.79 -12.15 -12.86
N PHE A 58 2.47 -11.62 -11.67
CA PHE A 58 2.97 -12.18 -10.41
C PHE A 58 2.00 -13.11 -9.68
N PHE A 59 0.71 -12.78 -9.66
CA PHE A 59 -0.28 -13.41 -8.78
C PHE A 59 -1.43 -14.10 -9.51
N SER A 60 -1.56 -13.94 -10.84
CA SER A 60 -2.65 -14.58 -11.58
C SER A 60 -2.61 -16.10 -11.40
N GLY A 61 -3.74 -16.67 -10.95
CA GLY A 61 -3.91 -18.09 -10.70
C GLY A 61 -3.40 -18.57 -9.33
N MET A 62 -2.72 -17.72 -8.54
CA MET A 62 -2.31 -18.07 -7.17
C MET A 62 -3.54 -18.30 -6.29
N SER A 63 -3.55 -19.34 -5.45
CA SER A 63 -4.67 -19.53 -4.52
C SER A 63 -4.65 -18.44 -3.46
N ARG A 64 -5.84 -18.06 -2.99
CA ARG A 64 -5.97 -17.06 -1.93
C ARG A 64 -5.24 -17.48 -0.65
N SER A 65 -5.34 -18.77 -0.30
CA SER A 65 -4.66 -19.35 0.85
C SER A 65 -3.14 -19.29 0.75
N GLU A 66 -2.57 -19.59 -0.43
CA GLU A 66 -1.13 -19.47 -0.66
C GLU A 66 -0.68 -18.02 -0.52
N PHE A 67 -1.41 -17.09 -1.15
CA PHE A 67 -1.08 -15.67 -1.06
C PHE A 67 -1.10 -15.17 0.39
N ASP A 68 -2.16 -15.47 1.15
CA ASP A 68 -2.29 -15.01 2.53
C ASP A 68 -1.18 -15.59 3.42
N GLN A 69 -0.78 -16.86 3.23
CA GLN A 69 0.36 -17.43 3.95
C GLN A 69 1.66 -16.69 3.62
N ARG A 70 1.92 -16.42 2.32
CA ARG A 70 3.12 -15.68 1.89
C ARG A 70 3.13 -14.25 2.42
N ALA A 71 1.97 -13.62 2.49
CA ALA A 71 1.80 -12.28 3.03
C ALA A 71 2.09 -12.22 4.53
N GLN A 72 1.55 -13.16 5.32
CA GLN A 72 1.88 -13.26 6.75
C GLN A 72 3.38 -13.47 6.98
N ASP A 73 3.97 -14.41 6.24
CA ASP A 73 5.39 -14.71 6.29
C ASP A 73 6.24 -13.48 5.94
N PHE A 74 5.85 -12.72 4.91
CA PHE A 74 6.53 -11.49 4.52
C PHE A 74 6.49 -10.44 5.62
N VAL A 75 5.32 -10.23 6.24
CA VAL A 75 5.17 -9.26 7.32
C VAL A 75 6.09 -9.59 8.49
N LEU A 76 6.06 -10.86 8.92
CA LEU A 76 6.86 -11.33 10.06
C LEU A 76 8.36 -11.32 9.79
N LYS A 77 8.79 -11.76 8.60
CA LYS A 77 10.20 -12.03 8.31
C LYS A 77 10.93 -10.85 7.67
N LYS A 78 10.22 -9.94 6.99
CA LYS A 78 10.86 -8.92 6.14
C LYS A 78 10.27 -7.53 6.32
N LEU A 79 8.95 -7.36 6.31
CA LEU A 79 8.34 -6.02 6.30
C LEU A 79 8.75 -5.20 7.52
N ASN A 80 8.73 -5.81 8.71
CA ASN A 80 9.08 -5.12 9.95
C ASN A 80 10.52 -4.58 9.96
N SER A 81 11.44 -5.17 9.18
CA SER A 81 12.83 -4.69 9.08
C SER A 81 12.99 -3.39 8.27
N ILE A 82 12.00 -3.05 7.45
CA ILE A 82 12.04 -1.85 6.60
C ILE A 82 11.15 -0.71 7.12
N VAL A 83 10.40 -0.96 8.21
CA VAL A 83 9.60 0.05 8.92
C VAL A 83 10.53 0.99 9.68
N ARG A 84 10.30 2.30 9.56
CA ARG A 84 11.07 3.34 10.25
C ARG A 84 10.70 3.37 11.73
N PRO A 85 11.68 3.31 12.66
CA PRO A 85 11.40 3.45 14.09
C PRO A 85 10.65 4.75 14.44
N ALA A 86 11.02 5.87 13.83
CA ALA A 86 10.36 7.17 14.02
C ALA A 86 8.88 7.16 13.60
N ALA A 87 8.52 6.43 12.54
CA ALA A 87 7.13 6.27 12.12
C ALA A 87 6.32 5.48 13.16
N LEU A 88 6.90 4.40 13.72
CA LEU A 88 6.27 3.63 14.80
C LEU A 88 6.10 4.46 16.07
N GLU A 89 7.10 5.26 16.45
CA GLU A 89 7.00 6.20 17.57
C GLU A 89 5.86 7.20 17.36
N LYS A 90 5.74 7.75 16.15
CA LYS A 90 4.64 8.68 15.84
C LYS A 90 3.27 8.02 15.89
N ILE A 91 3.14 6.79 15.36
CA ILE A 91 1.91 6.01 15.49
C ILE A 91 1.57 5.78 16.96
N ARG A 92 2.54 5.38 17.79
CA ARG A 92 2.34 5.20 19.24
C ARG A 92 1.91 6.49 19.92
N TRP A 93 2.55 7.61 19.59
CA TRP A 93 2.17 8.93 20.11
C TRP A 93 0.70 9.23 19.79
N HIS A 94 0.25 9.04 18.55
CA HIS A 94 -1.16 9.24 18.19
C HIS A 94 -2.11 8.33 18.97
N LYS A 95 -1.75 7.06 19.17
CA LYS A 95 -2.55 6.14 19.98
C LYS A 95 -2.62 6.57 21.44
N GLN A 96 -1.53 7.09 22.01
CA GLN A 96 -1.50 7.63 23.39
C GLN A 96 -2.39 8.87 23.53
N GLN A 97 -2.51 9.68 22.48
CA GLN A 97 -3.46 10.80 22.43
C GLN A 97 -4.91 10.35 22.14
N GLN A 98 -5.17 9.04 22.08
CA GLN A 98 -6.48 8.46 21.73
C GLN A 98 -6.99 8.86 20.34
N HIS A 99 -6.09 9.22 19.42
CA HIS A 99 -6.48 9.53 18.05
C HIS A 99 -6.84 8.24 17.30
N ARG A 100 -7.80 8.35 16.36
CA ARG A 100 -8.06 7.31 15.35
C ARG A 100 -6.90 7.27 14.36
N VAL A 101 -6.29 6.11 14.16
CA VAL A 101 -5.12 5.94 13.28
C VAL A 101 -5.47 5.06 12.09
N ILE A 102 -5.33 5.62 10.89
CA ILE A 102 -5.64 4.94 9.63
C ILE A 102 -4.40 4.95 8.72
N LEU A 103 -4.03 3.79 8.20
CA LEU A 103 -3.08 3.62 7.11
C LEU A 103 -3.82 3.72 5.78
N VAL A 104 -3.35 4.59 4.88
CA VAL A 104 -3.96 4.88 3.58
C VAL A 104 -2.90 4.71 2.51
N SER A 105 -2.92 3.59 1.77
CA SER A 105 -1.81 3.19 0.91
C SER A 105 -2.25 2.72 -0.48
N ALA A 106 -1.46 3.06 -1.51
CA ALA A 106 -1.64 2.50 -2.85
C ALA A 106 -1.24 1.03 -2.94
N SER A 107 -0.44 0.54 -1.99
CA SER A 107 -0.13 -0.88 -1.85
C SER A 107 -1.33 -1.72 -1.47
N PHE A 108 -1.16 -3.05 -1.46
CA PHE A 108 -2.29 -3.96 -1.36
C PHE A 108 -2.70 -4.21 0.07
N ASP A 109 -3.99 -4.06 0.32
CA ASP A 109 -4.67 -4.48 1.55
C ASP A 109 -4.29 -5.92 1.90
N ASP A 110 -4.24 -6.78 0.87
CA ASP A 110 -4.08 -8.22 0.97
C ASP A 110 -2.86 -8.67 1.79
N TYR A 111 -1.79 -7.86 1.87
CA TYR A 111 -0.68 -8.11 2.80
C TYR A 111 -0.57 -7.08 3.93
N LEU A 112 -0.94 -5.82 3.69
CA LEU A 112 -0.85 -4.77 4.71
C LEU A 112 -1.81 -5.01 5.89
N LYS A 113 -2.93 -5.73 5.67
CA LYS A 113 -3.88 -6.09 6.74
C LYS A 113 -3.20 -6.81 7.90
N PHE A 114 -2.21 -7.66 7.63
CA PHE A 114 -1.50 -8.40 8.67
C PHE A 114 -0.60 -7.48 9.51
N TRP A 115 0.08 -6.53 8.87
CA TRP A 115 0.87 -5.52 9.59
C TRP A 115 -0.03 -4.57 10.39
N CYS A 116 -1.12 -4.11 9.80
CA CYS A 116 -2.08 -3.23 10.46
C CYS A 116 -2.71 -3.89 11.69
N ALA A 117 -3.01 -5.19 11.62
CA ALA A 117 -3.50 -5.96 12.76
C ALA A 117 -2.49 -6.02 13.92
N GLN A 118 -1.19 -6.19 13.63
CA GLN A 118 -0.12 -6.19 14.66
C GLN A 118 -0.06 -4.87 15.44
N HIS A 119 -0.38 -3.75 14.77
CA HIS A 119 -0.32 -2.42 15.36
C HIS A 119 -1.69 -1.86 15.79
N GLN A 120 -2.77 -2.61 15.54
CA GLN A 120 -4.16 -2.21 15.77
C GLN A 120 -4.46 -0.85 15.14
N ILE A 121 -4.18 -0.75 13.84
CA ILE A 121 -4.49 0.44 13.04
C ILE A 121 -5.47 0.04 11.93
N GLU A 122 -6.31 0.98 11.53
CA GLU A 122 -7.24 0.77 10.42
C GLU A 122 -6.52 0.86 9.08
N LEU A 123 -7.10 0.25 8.05
CA LEU A 123 -6.50 0.16 6.72
C LEU A 123 -7.47 0.60 5.62
N ILE A 124 -6.99 1.48 4.75
CA ILE A 124 -7.59 1.85 3.48
C ILE A 124 -6.52 1.59 2.41
N ALA A 125 -6.72 0.59 1.56
CA ALA A 125 -5.72 0.21 0.58
C ALA A 125 -6.33 -0.33 -0.72
N THR A 126 -5.49 -0.53 -1.74
CA THR A 126 -5.90 -1.18 -2.99
C THR A 126 -6.17 -2.66 -2.73
N ARG A 127 -7.25 -3.23 -3.28
CA ARG A 127 -7.56 -4.66 -3.14
C ARG A 127 -7.35 -5.40 -4.45
N LEU A 128 -6.78 -6.61 -4.37
CA LEU A 128 -6.72 -7.53 -5.51
C LEU A 128 -8.08 -8.22 -5.71
N GLU A 129 -8.40 -8.50 -6.98
CA GLU A 129 -9.59 -9.27 -7.34
C GLU A 129 -9.32 -10.77 -7.14
N GLU A 130 -10.28 -11.40 -6.48
CA GLU A 130 -10.33 -12.83 -6.25
C GLU A 130 -11.56 -13.42 -6.97
N LYS A 131 -11.36 -14.56 -7.61
CA LYS A 131 -12.41 -15.35 -8.23
C LYS A 131 -12.10 -16.84 -7.98
N ASP A 132 -13.11 -17.60 -7.54
CA ASP A 132 -12.98 -19.04 -7.31
C ASP A 132 -11.79 -19.40 -6.40
N ALA A 133 -11.64 -18.67 -5.28
CA ALA A 133 -10.54 -18.80 -4.31
C ALA A 133 -9.13 -18.58 -4.89
N ARG A 134 -9.03 -17.88 -6.03
CA ARG A 134 -7.76 -17.57 -6.70
C ARG A 134 -7.68 -16.10 -7.09
N LEU A 135 -6.48 -15.55 -7.02
CA LEU A 135 -6.23 -14.19 -7.47
C LEU A 135 -6.25 -14.14 -9.00
N THR A 136 -6.98 -13.17 -9.56
CA THR A 136 -6.98 -12.92 -11.01
C THR A 136 -5.79 -12.04 -11.42
N GLY A 137 -5.14 -11.42 -10.44
CA GLY A 137 -4.12 -10.40 -10.62
C GLY A 137 -4.66 -9.04 -11.08
N ARG A 138 -5.98 -8.88 -11.23
CA ARG A 138 -6.62 -7.57 -11.42
C ARG A 138 -6.89 -6.89 -10.09
N PHE A 139 -7.26 -5.63 -10.12
CA PHE A 139 -7.68 -4.93 -8.90
C PHE A 139 -9.19 -5.07 -8.72
N ALA A 140 -9.64 -5.38 -7.51
CA ALA A 140 -11.04 -5.35 -7.11
C ALA A 140 -11.56 -3.93 -6.92
N THR A 141 -10.64 -2.98 -6.70
CA THR A 141 -10.95 -1.57 -6.45
C THR A 141 -10.03 -0.69 -7.29
N ALA A 142 -10.34 0.60 -7.48
CA ALA A 142 -9.38 1.54 -8.05
C ALA A 142 -8.04 1.54 -7.27
N ASN A 143 -6.95 2.01 -7.89
CA ASN A 143 -5.69 2.15 -7.17
C ASN A 143 -5.80 3.28 -6.13
N CYS A 144 -5.53 3.01 -4.84
CA CYS A 144 -5.65 3.98 -3.75
C CYS A 144 -4.50 5.01 -3.77
N TRP A 145 -4.52 5.89 -4.77
CA TRP A 145 -3.46 6.83 -5.08
C TRP A 145 -4.04 8.18 -5.49
N GLY A 146 -3.43 9.27 -5.01
CA GLY A 146 -3.86 10.64 -5.33
C GLY A 146 -5.28 10.92 -4.83
N PRO A 147 -6.18 11.48 -5.66
CA PRO A 147 -7.56 11.79 -5.28
C PRO A 147 -8.35 10.59 -4.74
N GLU A 148 -8.02 9.38 -5.18
CA GLU A 148 -8.68 8.16 -4.69
C GLU A 148 -8.43 7.91 -3.21
N LYS A 149 -7.28 8.35 -2.65
CA LYS A 149 -7.04 8.28 -1.21
C LYS A 149 -8.08 9.10 -0.45
N VAL A 150 -8.30 10.35 -0.88
CA VAL A 150 -9.29 11.25 -0.25
C VAL A 150 -10.71 10.71 -0.39
N ARG A 151 -11.07 10.19 -1.58
CA ARG A 151 -12.38 9.58 -1.81
C ARG A 151 -12.67 8.48 -0.78
N ARG A 152 -11.72 7.55 -0.60
CA ARG A 152 -11.89 6.44 0.36
C ARG A 152 -11.85 6.86 1.82
N ILE A 153 -11.03 7.84 2.16
CA ILE A 153 -11.05 8.40 3.52
C ILE A 153 -12.46 8.91 3.82
N ARG A 154 -13.08 9.66 2.89
CA ARG A 154 -14.45 10.19 3.08
C ARG A 154 -15.54 9.11 3.08
N GLU A 155 -15.30 7.95 2.48
CA GLU A 155 -16.23 6.81 2.54
C GLU A 155 -16.32 6.20 3.96
N VAL A 156 -15.26 6.33 4.77
CA VAL A 156 -15.17 5.68 6.11
C VAL A 156 -14.98 6.67 7.27
N VAL A 157 -14.74 7.94 6.95
CA VAL A 157 -14.52 9.02 7.91
C VAL A 157 -15.30 10.25 7.47
N ASP A 158 -16.18 10.68 8.37
CA ASP A 158 -16.80 12.00 8.29
C ASP A 158 -15.79 13.03 8.84
N LEU A 159 -15.07 13.70 7.94
CA LEU A 159 -13.95 14.58 8.29
C LEU A 159 -14.39 15.81 9.11
N ASP A 160 -15.64 16.25 8.95
CA ASP A 160 -16.16 17.44 9.61
C ASP A 160 -16.36 17.22 11.13
N LYS A 161 -16.30 15.97 11.59
CA LYS A 161 -16.34 15.61 13.02
C LYS A 161 -14.99 15.72 13.73
N TYR A 162 -13.92 16.07 13.02
CA TYR A 162 -12.58 16.12 13.58
C TYR A 162 -12.03 17.55 13.55
N GLU A 163 -11.73 18.11 14.73
CA GLU A 163 -11.08 19.42 14.83
C GLU A 163 -9.65 19.40 14.29
N LYS A 164 -8.95 18.27 14.43
CA LYS A 164 -7.57 18.09 13.97
C LYS A 164 -7.41 16.82 13.16
N ILE A 165 -6.90 16.98 11.95
CA ILE A 165 -6.55 15.88 11.06
C ILE A 165 -5.04 15.95 10.80
N TYR A 166 -4.36 14.83 11.03
CA TYR A 166 -2.93 14.67 10.77
C TYR A 166 -2.75 13.76 9.55
N ALA A 167 -2.00 14.22 8.56
CA ALA A 167 -1.60 13.39 7.42
C ALA A 167 -0.08 13.35 7.26
N TYR A 168 0.42 12.19 6.84
CA TYR A 168 1.83 11.91 6.61
C TYR A 168 1.96 11.21 5.26
N GLY A 169 2.87 11.68 4.41
CA GLY A 169 3.04 11.21 3.04
C GLY A 169 4.32 11.77 2.42
N ASP A 170 4.96 11.00 1.54
CA ASP A 170 6.24 11.36 0.91
C ASP A 170 6.13 11.60 -0.60
N SER A 171 5.00 11.21 -1.21
CA SER A 171 4.87 11.13 -2.65
C SER A 171 3.84 12.11 -3.24
N ARG A 172 3.86 12.26 -4.57
CA ARG A 172 2.79 12.97 -5.30
C ARG A 172 1.42 12.34 -5.04
N GLY A 173 1.36 11.03 -4.80
CA GLY A 173 0.11 10.33 -4.54
C GLY A 173 -0.55 10.67 -3.21
N ASP A 174 0.13 11.43 -2.36
CA ASP A 174 -0.34 11.83 -1.04
C ASP A 174 -0.77 13.29 -1.00
N ARG A 175 -0.56 14.03 -2.08
CA ARG A 175 -0.79 15.48 -2.13
C ARG A 175 -2.22 15.82 -1.68
N GLU A 176 -3.22 15.20 -2.27
CA GLU A 176 -4.62 15.46 -1.98
C GLU A 176 -4.98 15.05 -0.54
N MET A 177 -4.39 13.96 -0.02
CA MET A 177 -4.56 13.53 1.37
C MET A 177 -3.91 14.52 2.36
N LEU A 178 -2.76 15.09 2.03
CA LEU A 178 -2.10 16.13 2.82
C LEU A 178 -2.88 17.45 2.76
N GLU A 179 -3.56 17.76 1.66
CA GLU A 179 -4.34 18.99 1.50
C GLU A 179 -5.60 19.02 2.37
N ILE A 180 -6.20 17.87 2.68
CA ILE A 180 -7.38 17.78 3.57
C ILE A 180 -7.02 17.77 5.07
N ALA A 181 -5.73 17.76 5.42
CA ALA A 181 -5.29 17.71 6.81
C ALA A 181 -5.13 19.12 7.41
N THR A 182 -5.56 19.28 8.66
CA THR A 182 -5.31 20.49 9.46
C THR A 182 -3.82 20.67 9.73
N GLU A 183 -3.14 19.55 10.03
CA GLU A 183 -1.70 19.50 10.29
C GLU A 183 -1.03 18.63 9.23
N LYS A 184 -0.21 19.27 8.40
CA LYS A 184 0.55 18.59 7.34
C LYS A 184 1.84 18.05 7.93
N GLY A 185 1.90 16.74 8.15
CA GLY A 185 3.06 16.05 8.70
C GLY A 185 4.23 15.96 7.72
N TYR A 186 5.42 15.85 8.29
CA TYR A 186 6.73 15.73 7.64
C TYR A 186 6.70 14.87 6.36
N ARG A 187 7.42 15.34 5.32
CA ARG A 187 7.54 14.64 4.03
C ARG A 187 8.23 13.28 4.14
N VAL A 188 8.97 12.97 5.21
CA VAL A 188 9.57 11.65 5.50
C VAL A 188 9.86 11.55 7.01
N PHE A 189 9.71 10.36 7.61
CA PHE A 189 10.14 10.04 8.99
C PHE A 189 11.61 9.65 9.09
#